data_AF-A0A7C6W9T6-F1
#
_entry.id   AF-A0A7C6W9T6-F1
#
_cell.length_a   1.000
_cell.length_b   1.000
_cell.length_c   1.000
_cell.angle_alpha   90.00
_cell.angle_beta   90.00
_cell.angle_gamma   90.00
#
_symmetry.space_group_name_H-M   'P 1'
#
loop_
_entity.id
_entity.type
_entity.pdbx_description
1 polymer ?
#
loop_
_entity_poly.entity_id
_entity_poly.type
_entity_poly.pdbx_seq_one_letter_code
_entity_poly.pdbx_strand_id
1 'polypeptide(L)'
;KNVTDRDIEEAVTGAVAGGWQAFKLYFMIGLPTEEDEDLLGIARIAGRVAETRGPEGGRGVRRVTVSVSNFVPKPHTPFQWEPQVEEGELVRRQQLIRRALKDRRIILNTHDTKASFLEAVFARGDRRLGEVLLSAQRMGCRFDGWTEHFNYGKWEEAFAACGIDPAFYARRRRPLTEVLPWDHLSPGIAKDFLWQEYQRALRGEATVDCSMVSCSQCGVCPTLELPIRLRGGDEDAPEAVGQID
;
A
#
# COMPACT_ATOMS: atom_id res chain seq x y z
N LYS A 1 -6.45 3.85 6.82
CA LYS A 1 -6.48 5.33 6.94
C LYS A 1 -7.86 5.67 7.46
N ASN A 2 -7.98 6.22 8.67
CA ASN A 2 -9.28 6.58 9.25
C ASN A 2 -9.74 7.93 8.66
N VAL A 3 -9.92 7.96 7.34
CA VAL A 3 -10.34 9.13 6.58
C VAL A 3 -11.70 8.80 6.00
N THR A 4 -12.70 9.59 6.36
CA THR A 4 -14.08 9.42 5.92
C THR A 4 -14.32 10.16 4.60
N ASP A 5 -15.42 9.82 3.93
CA ASP A 5 -15.89 10.56 2.76
C ASP A 5 -16.06 12.06 3.04
N ARG A 6 -16.56 12.38 4.24
CA ARG A 6 -16.74 13.76 4.70
C ARG A 6 -15.41 14.50 4.81
N ASP A 7 -14.37 13.87 5.35
CA ASP A 7 -13.04 14.47 5.46
C ASP A 7 -12.47 14.81 4.08
N ILE A 8 -12.70 13.95 3.10
CA ILE A 8 -12.30 14.18 1.71
C ILE A 8 -13.07 15.38 1.13
N GLU A 9 -14.38 15.43 1.32
CA GLU A 9 -15.23 16.52 0.81
C GLU A 9 -14.85 17.88 1.42
N GLU A 10 -14.64 17.94 2.74
CA GLU A 10 -14.23 19.16 3.44
C GLU A 10 -12.84 19.63 2.95
N ALA A 11 -11.88 18.71 2.82
CA ALA A 11 -10.53 19.03 2.34
C ALA A 11 -10.53 19.55 0.90
N VAL A 12 -11.29 18.91 -0.01
CA VAL A 12 -11.38 19.32 -1.40
C VAL A 12 -12.10 20.66 -1.52
N THR A 13 -13.21 20.86 -0.79
CA THR A 13 -13.96 22.12 -0.80
C THR A 13 -13.09 23.28 -0.31
N GLY A 14 -12.36 23.11 0.79
CA GLY A 14 -11.42 24.11 1.29
C GLY A 14 -10.31 24.44 0.28
N ALA A 15 -9.77 23.42 -0.39
CA ALA A 15 -8.77 23.63 -1.44
C ALA A 15 -9.34 24.36 -2.66
N VAL A 16 -10.55 24.01 -3.11
CA VAL A 16 -11.19 24.72 -4.24
C VAL A 16 -11.51 26.18 -3.88
N ALA A 17 -11.95 26.45 -2.65
CA ALA A 17 -12.11 27.82 -2.15
C ALA A 17 -10.79 28.61 -2.15
N GLY A 18 -9.67 27.93 -1.87
CA GLY A 18 -8.31 28.47 -2.02
C GLY A 18 -7.80 28.59 -3.47
N GLY A 19 -8.62 28.27 -4.47
CA GLY A 19 -8.27 28.40 -5.90
C GLY A 19 -7.63 27.17 -6.53
N TRP A 20 -7.48 26.06 -5.81
CA TRP A 20 -6.95 24.82 -6.36
C TRP A 20 -7.96 24.15 -7.30
N GLN A 21 -7.51 23.74 -8.49
CA GLN A 21 -8.39 23.16 -9.53
C GLN A 21 -7.97 21.76 -9.98
N ALA A 22 -6.85 21.25 -9.47
CA ALA A 22 -6.28 19.98 -9.86
C ALA A 22 -5.95 19.14 -8.62
N PHE A 23 -6.44 17.91 -8.60
CA PHE A 23 -6.30 17.00 -7.47
C PHE A 23 -5.67 15.69 -7.91
N LYS A 24 -4.87 15.06 -7.05
CA LYS A 24 -4.32 13.74 -7.28
C LYS A 24 -4.72 12.82 -6.13
N LEU A 25 -5.43 11.74 -6.46
CA LEU A 25 -5.92 10.74 -5.53
C LEU A 25 -5.06 9.47 -5.70
N TYR A 26 -4.63 8.90 -4.57
CA TYR A 26 -3.80 7.70 -4.55
C TYR A 26 -4.58 6.56 -3.90
N PHE A 27 -4.78 5.49 -4.68
CA PHE A 27 -5.45 4.28 -4.24
C PHE A 27 -4.55 3.07 -4.49
N MET A 28 -4.88 2.00 -3.80
CA MET A 28 -4.25 0.70 -3.97
C MET A 28 -5.36 -0.31 -4.24
N ILE A 29 -5.06 -1.30 -5.09
CA ILE A 29 -5.94 -2.43 -5.36
C ILE A 29 -5.23 -3.75 -5.08
N GLY A 30 -5.99 -4.82 -4.85
CA GLY A 30 -5.44 -6.14 -4.56
C GLY A 30 -5.17 -6.36 -3.08
N LEU A 31 -5.75 -5.56 -2.20
CA LEU A 31 -5.70 -5.80 -0.75
C LEU A 31 -6.49 -7.06 -0.39
N PRO A 32 -6.14 -7.73 0.72
CA PRO A 32 -7.01 -8.75 1.31
C PRO A 32 -8.40 -8.19 1.56
N THR A 33 -9.42 -9.04 1.43
CA THR A 33 -10.85 -8.71 1.62
C THR A 33 -11.44 -7.64 0.68
N GLU A 34 -10.69 -7.14 -0.32
CA GLU A 34 -11.20 -6.16 -1.30
C GLU A 34 -12.25 -6.78 -2.22
N GLU A 35 -13.39 -6.10 -2.34
CA GLU A 35 -14.52 -6.47 -3.19
C GLU A 35 -14.70 -5.51 -4.38
N ASP A 36 -15.52 -5.89 -5.36
CA ASP A 36 -15.76 -5.06 -6.54
C ASP A 36 -16.43 -3.71 -6.17
N GLU A 37 -17.20 -3.68 -5.08
CA GLU A 37 -17.83 -2.49 -4.50
C GLU A 37 -16.81 -1.44 -4.06
N ASP A 38 -15.65 -1.86 -3.55
CA ASP A 38 -14.53 -0.99 -3.15
C ASP A 38 -13.89 -0.34 -4.38
N LEU A 39 -13.70 -1.12 -5.45
CA LEU A 39 -13.16 -0.66 -6.72
C LEU A 39 -14.08 0.37 -7.37
N LEU A 40 -15.39 0.14 -7.30
CA LEU A 40 -16.39 1.13 -7.72
C LEU A 40 -16.40 2.36 -6.79
N GLY A 41 -16.04 2.19 -5.52
CA GLY A 41 -15.83 3.26 -4.55
C GLY A 41 -14.77 4.26 -4.97
N ILE A 42 -13.66 3.79 -5.55
CA ILE A 42 -12.61 4.64 -6.12
C ILE A 42 -13.20 5.60 -7.17
N ALA A 43 -14.05 5.08 -8.07
CA ALA A 43 -14.68 5.88 -9.11
C ALA A 43 -15.69 6.88 -8.53
N ARG A 44 -16.47 6.48 -7.51
CA ARG A 44 -17.42 7.37 -6.80
C ARG A 44 -16.69 8.54 -6.13
N ILE A 45 -15.60 8.27 -5.40
CA ILE A 45 -14.80 9.30 -4.73
C ILE A 45 -14.23 10.27 -5.78
N ALA A 46 -13.63 9.77 -6.86
CA ALA A 46 -13.06 10.61 -7.90
C ALA A 46 -14.12 11.48 -8.61
N GLY A 47 -15.33 10.94 -8.82
CA GLY A 47 -16.48 11.67 -9.34
C GLY A 47 -16.89 12.85 -8.45
N ARG A 48 -17.10 12.60 -7.14
CA ARG A 48 -17.43 13.64 -6.16
C ARG A 48 -16.39 14.75 -6.10
N VAL A 49 -15.10 14.38 -6.10
CA VAL A 49 -14.01 15.37 -6.16
C VAL A 49 -14.11 16.20 -7.44
N ALA A 50 -14.36 15.58 -8.59
CA ALA A 50 -14.51 16.30 -9.85
C ALA A 50 -15.73 17.25 -9.83
N GLU A 51 -16.82 16.87 -9.16
CA GLU A 51 -18.03 17.69 -9.07
C GLU A 51 -17.88 18.91 -8.15
N THR A 52 -16.88 18.94 -7.28
CA THR A 52 -16.68 20.03 -6.31
C THR A 52 -16.47 21.38 -7.00
N ARG A 53 -17.20 22.40 -6.52
CA ARG A 53 -17.18 23.79 -7.01
C ARG A 53 -16.72 24.75 -5.91
N GLY A 54 -16.23 25.91 -6.32
CA GLY A 54 -15.87 26.97 -5.39
C GLY A 54 -17.11 27.68 -4.84
N PRO A 55 -16.92 28.60 -3.87
CA PRO A 55 -17.98 29.42 -3.31
C PRO A 55 -18.83 30.09 -4.40
N GLU A 56 -20.14 30.21 -4.16
CA GLU A 56 -21.12 30.83 -5.08
C GLU A 56 -21.15 30.22 -6.49
N GLY A 57 -20.75 28.97 -6.66
CA GLY A 57 -20.69 28.31 -7.98
C GLY A 57 -19.49 28.77 -8.83
N GLY A 58 -18.46 29.31 -8.19
CA GLY A 58 -17.22 29.75 -8.82
C GLY A 58 -16.40 28.61 -9.44
N ARG A 59 -15.14 28.90 -9.76
CA ARG A 59 -14.22 27.95 -10.39
C ARG A 59 -14.16 26.64 -9.59
N GLY A 60 -14.40 25.51 -10.28
CA GLY A 60 -14.36 24.18 -9.69
C GLY A 60 -13.16 23.36 -10.14
N VAL A 61 -13.22 22.07 -9.81
CA VAL A 61 -12.20 21.10 -10.22
C VAL A 61 -12.19 20.91 -11.73
N ARG A 62 -11.00 21.06 -12.31
CA ARG A 62 -10.72 20.92 -13.74
C ARG A 62 -10.02 19.61 -14.07
N ARG A 63 -9.28 19.03 -13.12
CA ARG A 63 -8.54 17.79 -13.32
C ARG A 63 -8.48 16.96 -12.05
N VAL A 64 -8.75 15.67 -12.17
CA VAL A 64 -8.50 14.69 -11.10
C VAL A 64 -7.61 13.60 -11.66
N THR A 65 -6.46 13.37 -11.07
CA THR A 65 -5.58 12.24 -11.42
C THR A 65 -5.78 11.15 -10.39
N VAL A 66 -6.30 10.00 -10.81
CA VAL A 66 -6.46 8.80 -9.98
C VAL A 66 -5.28 7.89 -10.25
N SER A 67 -4.41 7.72 -9.26
CA SER A 67 -3.25 6.84 -9.32
C SER A 67 -3.54 5.57 -8.54
N VAL A 68 -3.60 4.43 -9.23
CA VAL A 68 -3.91 3.12 -8.67
C VAL A 68 -2.66 2.26 -8.70
N SER A 69 -2.12 1.94 -7.52
CA SER A 69 -1.03 0.98 -7.36
C SER A 69 -1.57 -0.43 -7.10
N ASN A 70 -0.86 -1.45 -7.54
CA ASN A 70 -1.18 -2.83 -7.13
C ASN A 70 -0.59 -3.09 -5.74
N PHE A 71 -1.30 -3.82 -4.89
CA PHE A 71 -0.81 -4.22 -3.58
C PHE A 71 0.41 -5.13 -3.73
N VAL A 72 1.44 -4.82 -2.95
CA VAL A 72 2.68 -5.59 -2.87
C VAL A 72 2.90 -5.92 -1.40
N PRO A 73 2.87 -7.20 -0.98
CA PRO A 73 3.13 -7.56 0.40
C PRO A 73 4.55 -7.17 0.78
N LYS A 74 4.70 -6.35 1.84
CA LYS A 74 6.00 -5.84 2.28
C LYS A 74 6.45 -6.48 3.59
N PRO A 75 7.74 -6.75 3.77
CA PRO A 75 8.33 -7.10 5.06
C PRO A 75 7.90 -6.16 6.17
N HIS A 76 7.73 -6.71 7.37
CA HIS A 76 7.40 -5.97 8.58
C HIS A 76 6.10 -5.15 8.49
N THR A 77 5.15 -5.62 7.68
CA THR A 77 3.78 -5.07 7.64
C THR A 77 2.77 -6.14 8.04
N PRO A 78 1.57 -5.76 8.49
CA PRO A 78 0.52 -6.73 8.82
C PRO A 78 0.17 -7.66 7.66
N PHE A 79 0.34 -7.23 6.40
CA PHE A 79 0.03 -8.09 5.25
C PHE A 79 1.23 -8.86 4.69
N GLN A 80 2.36 -8.94 5.41
CA GLN A 80 3.56 -9.66 4.94
C GLN A 80 3.34 -11.17 4.66
N TRP A 81 2.30 -11.75 5.26
CA TRP A 81 1.90 -13.15 5.10
C TRP A 81 1.04 -13.42 3.87
N GLU A 82 0.45 -12.38 3.29
CA GLU A 82 -0.45 -12.50 2.15
C GLU A 82 0.30 -12.67 0.82
N PRO A 83 -0.28 -13.40 -0.14
CA PRO A 83 0.20 -13.41 -1.50
C PRO A 83 -0.19 -12.11 -2.20
N GLN A 84 0.55 -11.75 -3.24
CA GLN A 84 0.06 -10.80 -4.21
C GLN A 84 -1.03 -11.45 -5.06
N VAL A 85 -2.06 -10.67 -5.39
CA VAL A 85 -3.13 -11.07 -6.31
C VAL A 85 -2.55 -11.40 -7.69
N GLU A 86 -3.11 -12.43 -8.32
CA GLU A 86 -2.75 -12.86 -9.67
C GLU A 86 -2.92 -11.76 -10.72
N GLU A 87 -2.06 -11.77 -11.74
CA GLU A 87 -2.02 -10.72 -12.76
C GLU A 87 -3.38 -10.55 -13.46
N GLY A 88 -4.02 -11.64 -13.86
CA GLY A 88 -5.31 -11.59 -14.56
C GLY A 88 -6.40 -10.91 -13.73
N GLU A 89 -6.38 -11.12 -12.41
CA GLU A 89 -7.33 -10.49 -11.49
C GLU A 89 -7.00 -9.01 -11.29
N LEU A 90 -5.72 -8.63 -11.13
CA LEU A 90 -5.33 -7.22 -11.09
C LEU A 90 -5.75 -6.47 -12.36
N VAL A 91 -5.55 -7.07 -13.54
CA VAL A 91 -6.00 -6.48 -14.81
C VAL A 91 -7.53 -6.34 -14.84
N ARG A 92 -8.29 -7.34 -14.37
CA ARG A 92 -9.76 -7.26 -14.26
C ARG A 92 -10.18 -6.07 -13.40
N ARG A 93 -9.58 -5.91 -12.21
CA ARG A 93 -9.87 -4.82 -11.28
C ARG A 93 -9.53 -3.44 -11.87
N GLN A 94 -8.37 -3.31 -12.51
CA GLN A 94 -7.99 -2.08 -13.21
C GLN A 94 -8.99 -1.71 -14.33
N GLN A 95 -9.50 -2.71 -15.08
CA GLN A 95 -10.50 -2.49 -16.11
C GLN A 95 -11.88 -2.12 -15.54
N LEU A 96 -12.26 -2.68 -14.39
CA LEU A 96 -13.50 -2.33 -13.70
C LEU A 96 -13.49 -0.83 -13.34
N ILE A 97 -12.42 -0.35 -12.71
CA ILE A 97 -12.24 1.07 -12.36
C ILE A 97 -12.28 1.94 -13.62
N ARG A 98 -11.52 1.55 -14.67
CA ARG A 98 -11.47 2.31 -15.93
C ARG A 98 -12.85 2.46 -16.57
N ARG A 99 -13.70 1.43 -16.54
CA ARG A 99 -15.07 1.46 -17.08
C ARG A 99 -16.03 2.29 -16.23
N ALA A 100 -15.81 2.34 -14.92
CA ALA A 100 -16.62 3.12 -13.99
C ALA A 100 -16.33 4.64 -14.07
N LEU A 101 -15.09 5.01 -14.40
CA LEU A 101 -14.67 6.41 -14.58
C LEU A 101 -15.14 6.97 -15.93
N LYS A 102 -16.24 7.74 -15.91
CA LYS A 102 -16.85 8.34 -17.12
C LYS A 102 -16.55 9.84 -17.31
N ASP A 103 -16.14 10.54 -16.26
CA ASP A 103 -15.87 11.98 -16.32
C ASP A 103 -14.53 12.25 -17.03
N ARG A 104 -14.57 13.09 -18.08
CA ARG A 104 -13.42 13.44 -18.91
C ARG A 104 -12.32 14.21 -18.18
N ARG A 105 -12.63 14.80 -17.01
CA ARG A 105 -11.66 15.48 -16.14
C ARG A 105 -10.81 14.50 -15.35
N ILE A 106 -11.21 13.22 -15.29
CA ILE A 106 -10.54 12.19 -14.53
C ILE A 106 -9.54 11.45 -15.42
N ILE A 107 -8.28 11.41 -14.98
CA ILE A 107 -7.19 10.69 -15.63
C ILE A 107 -6.81 9.53 -14.72
N LEU A 108 -6.96 8.30 -15.22
CA LEU A 108 -6.58 7.08 -14.51
C LEU A 108 -5.16 6.66 -14.90
N ASN A 109 -4.28 6.55 -13.90
CA ASN A 109 -2.96 5.96 -14.01
C ASN A 109 -2.93 4.67 -13.19
N THR A 110 -2.56 3.55 -13.81
CA THR A 110 -2.45 2.25 -13.15
C THR A 110 -1.01 1.77 -13.20
N HIS A 111 -0.54 1.12 -12.13
CA HIS A 111 0.77 0.49 -12.12
C HIS A 111 0.78 -0.78 -12.99
N ASP A 112 1.90 -1.00 -13.68
CA ASP A 112 2.13 -2.22 -14.46
C ASP A 112 2.12 -3.45 -13.54
N THR A 113 1.35 -4.47 -13.94
CA THR A 113 1.14 -5.70 -13.15
C THR A 113 2.40 -6.54 -13.06
N LYS A 114 3.22 -6.59 -14.11
CA LYS A 114 4.46 -7.36 -14.17
C LYS A 114 5.57 -6.71 -13.36
N ALA A 115 5.69 -5.39 -13.44
CA ALA A 115 6.59 -4.63 -12.58
C ALA A 115 6.22 -4.82 -11.10
N SER A 116 4.92 -4.76 -10.78
CA SER A 116 4.41 -5.00 -9.41
C SER A 116 4.67 -6.44 -8.95
N PHE A 117 4.64 -7.41 -9.87
CA PHE A 117 5.00 -8.80 -9.59
C PHE A 117 6.47 -8.95 -9.21
N LEU A 118 7.38 -8.38 -9.98
CA LEU A 118 8.80 -8.36 -9.63
C LEU A 118 9.04 -7.65 -8.29
N GLU A 119 8.33 -6.56 -8.04
CA GLU A 119 8.39 -5.86 -6.76
C GLU A 119 7.99 -6.77 -5.59
N ALA A 120 6.95 -7.59 -5.75
CA ALA A 120 6.54 -8.57 -4.75
C ALA A 120 7.55 -9.70 -4.57
N VAL A 121 8.17 -10.17 -5.67
CA VAL A 121 9.23 -11.18 -5.61
C VAL A 121 10.41 -10.68 -4.79
N PHE A 122 10.93 -9.48 -5.10
CA PHE A 122 12.10 -8.95 -4.41
C PHE A 122 11.79 -8.43 -3.01
N ALA A 123 10.61 -7.85 -2.77
CA ALA A 123 10.19 -7.44 -1.43
C ALA A 123 10.11 -8.64 -0.48
N ARG A 124 9.69 -9.81 -0.99
CA ARG A 124 9.53 -11.04 -0.19
C ARG A 124 10.70 -12.02 -0.37
N GLY A 125 11.78 -11.55 -0.98
CA GLY A 125 12.93 -12.31 -1.42
C GLY A 125 13.89 -12.74 -0.31
N ASP A 126 14.74 -13.70 -0.63
CA ASP A 126 15.92 -14.05 0.17
C ASP A 126 17.20 -13.98 -0.67
N ARG A 127 18.33 -14.37 -0.07
CA ARG A 127 19.66 -14.30 -0.70
C ARG A 127 19.75 -15.01 -2.06
N ARG A 128 18.91 -16.00 -2.33
CA ARG A 128 18.90 -16.74 -3.62
C ARG A 128 18.55 -15.83 -4.79
N LEU A 129 17.77 -14.76 -4.56
CA LEU A 129 17.44 -13.79 -5.59
C LEU A 129 18.63 -12.91 -6.01
N GLY A 130 19.73 -12.90 -5.26
CA GLY A 130 20.95 -12.19 -5.63
C GLY A 130 21.52 -12.65 -6.99
N GLU A 131 21.49 -13.96 -7.25
CA GLU A 131 21.92 -14.53 -8.53
C GLU A 131 20.98 -14.12 -9.69
N VAL A 132 19.67 -14.04 -9.43
CA VAL A 132 18.70 -13.56 -10.43
C VAL A 132 18.97 -12.11 -10.78
N LEU A 133 19.19 -11.24 -9.79
CA LEU A 133 19.52 -9.83 -10.01
C LEU A 133 20.79 -9.68 -10.86
N LEU A 134 21.84 -10.44 -10.54
CA LEU A 134 23.08 -10.45 -11.30
C LEU A 134 22.88 -10.95 -12.73
N SER A 135 22.11 -12.02 -12.91
CA SER A 135 21.78 -12.58 -14.23
C SER A 135 20.99 -11.58 -15.08
N ALA A 136 19.92 -10.99 -14.54
CA ALA A 136 19.11 -9.99 -15.22
C ALA A 136 19.94 -8.76 -15.61
N GLN A 137 20.82 -8.29 -14.72
CA GLN A 137 21.74 -7.18 -15.01
C GLN A 137 22.68 -7.53 -16.18
N ARG A 138 23.24 -8.75 -16.21
CA ARG A 138 24.09 -9.23 -17.32
C ARG A 138 23.33 -9.36 -18.64
N MET A 139 22.03 -9.68 -18.57
CA MET A 139 21.11 -9.68 -19.72
C MET A 139 20.67 -8.26 -20.14
N GLY A 140 21.13 -7.23 -19.42
CA GLY A 140 20.92 -5.83 -19.74
C GLY A 140 19.63 -5.23 -19.17
N CYS A 141 19.02 -5.85 -18.15
CA CYS A 141 18.01 -5.18 -17.33
C CYS A 141 18.67 -4.03 -16.58
N ARG A 142 18.18 -2.82 -16.81
CA ARG A 142 18.64 -1.57 -16.19
C ARG A 142 17.55 -0.53 -16.33
N PHE A 143 17.41 0.32 -15.32
CA PHE A 143 16.38 1.37 -15.31
C PHE A 143 14.94 0.83 -15.48
N ASP A 144 14.64 -0.34 -14.89
CA ASP A 144 13.32 -0.97 -14.96
C ASP A 144 12.18 -0.15 -14.31
N GLY A 145 12.51 0.93 -13.59
CA GLY A 145 11.54 1.90 -13.09
C GLY A 145 10.91 2.78 -14.20
N TRP A 146 11.49 2.78 -15.41
CA TRP A 146 10.98 3.50 -16.57
C TRP A 146 10.38 2.49 -17.56
N THR A 147 9.11 2.70 -17.93
CA THR A 147 8.34 1.75 -18.74
C THR A 147 8.99 1.44 -20.08
N GLU A 148 9.69 2.39 -20.69
CA GLU A 148 10.42 2.23 -21.96
C GLU A 148 11.66 1.33 -21.86
N HIS A 149 12.15 1.07 -20.66
CA HIS A 149 13.30 0.20 -20.39
C HIS A 149 12.91 -1.14 -19.78
N PHE A 150 11.72 -1.21 -19.18
CA PHE A 150 11.24 -2.41 -18.53
C PHE A 150 11.01 -3.56 -19.52
N ASN A 151 11.75 -4.66 -19.34
CA ASN A 151 11.62 -5.85 -20.16
C ASN A 151 11.40 -7.08 -19.27
N TYR A 152 10.13 -7.45 -19.09
CA TYR A 152 9.76 -8.61 -18.29
C TYR A 152 10.29 -9.94 -18.84
N GLY A 153 10.40 -10.10 -20.16
CA GLY A 153 10.91 -11.34 -20.77
C GLY A 153 12.35 -11.66 -20.33
N LYS A 154 13.20 -10.62 -20.21
CA LYS A 154 14.57 -10.81 -19.67
C LYS A 154 14.57 -11.24 -18.20
N TRP A 155 13.60 -10.79 -17.42
CA TRP A 155 13.44 -11.27 -16.05
C TRP A 155 13.02 -12.74 -16.01
N GLU A 156 12.10 -13.16 -16.87
CA GLU A 156 11.71 -14.57 -17.01
C GLU A 156 12.91 -15.46 -17.40
N GLU A 157 13.73 -15.01 -18.36
CA GLU A 157 14.98 -15.68 -18.74
C GLU A 157 15.97 -15.76 -17.57
N ALA A 158 16.12 -14.69 -16.79
CA ALA A 158 17.01 -14.67 -15.63
C ALA A 158 16.54 -15.64 -14.53
N PHE A 159 15.25 -15.67 -14.22
CA PHE A 159 14.67 -16.64 -13.28
C PHE A 159 14.89 -18.08 -13.75
N ALA A 160 14.64 -18.37 -15.03
CA ALA A 160 14.84 -19.69 -15.61
C ALA A 160 16.31 -20.12 -15.57
N ALA A 161 17.24 -19.23 -15.93
CA ALA A 161 18.68 -19.50 -15.89
C ALA A 161 19.20 -19.80 -14.48
N CYS A 162 18.59 -19.21 -13.44
CA CYS A 162 18.92 -19.48 -12.05
C CYS A 162 18.12 -20.65 -11.45
N GLY A 163 17.17 -21.24 -12.18
CA GLY A 163 16.30 -22.29 -11.67
C GLY A 163 15.41 -21.86 -10.51
N ILE A 164 15.01 -20.58 -10.48
CA ILE A 164 14.22 -19.99 -9.40
C ILE A 164 12.80 -19.70 -9.89
N ASP A 165 11.81 -20.25 -9.20
CA ASP A 165 10.40 -19.88 -9.43
C ASP A 165 10.08 -18.56 -8.71
N PRO A 166 9.73 -17.47 -9.43
CA PRO A 166 9.32 -16.22 -8.80
C PRO A 166 7.98 -16.34 -8.06
N ALA A 167 7.08 -17.22 -8.49
CA ALA A 167 5.76 -17.38 -7.86
C ALA A 167 5.87 -17.87 -6.41
N PHE A 168 6.88 -18.68 -6.10
CA PHE A 168 7.21 -19.10 -4.73
C PHE A 168 7.32 -17.93 -3.75
N TYR A 169 7.89 -16.80 -4.20
CA TYR A 169 8.08 -15.61 -3.36
C TYR A 169 6.84 -14.72 -3.32
N ALA A 170 6.23 -14.44 -4.46
CA ALA A 170 5.17 -13.44 -4.59
C ALA A 170 3.76 -13.98 -4.30
N ARG A 171 3.46 -15.22 -4.66
CA ARG A 171 2.08 -15.76 -4.72
C ARG A 171 1.75 -16.80 -3.65
N ARG A 172 2.73 -17.16 -2.81
CA ARG A 172 2.49 -18.06 -1.68
C ARG A 172 2.03 -17.29 -0.45
N ARG A 173 0.93 -17.75 0.17
CA ARG A 173 0.57 -17.35 1.54
C ARG A 173 1.52 -18.02 2.52
N ARG A 174 2.05 -17.27 3.47
CA ARG A 174 3.01 -17.76 4.47
C ARG A 174 2.32 -17.95 5.81
N PRO A 175 2.47 -19.08 6.51
CA PRO A 175 1.95 -19.24 7.87
C PRO A 175 2.76 -18.39 8.86
N LEU A 176 2.18 -18.08 10.01
CA LEU A 176 2.86 -17.34 11.09
C LEU A 176 4.17 -18.03 11.54
N THR A 177 4.17 -19.36 11.56
CA THR A 177 5.30 -20.19 12.00
C THR A 177 6.46 -20.23 11.01
N GLU A 178 6.30 -19.67 9.81
CA GLU A 178 7.38 -19.62 8.84
C GLU A 178 8.47 -18.64 9.28
N VAL A 179 9.72 -19.08 9.19
CA VAL A 179 10.89 -18.21 9.31
C VAL A 179 10.99 -17.37 8.04
N LEU A 180 10.79 -16.06 8.18
CA LEU A 180 10.79 -15.13 7.06
C LEU A 180 12.22 -14.70 6.74
N PRO A 181 12.54 -14.43 5.46
CA PRO A 181 13.88 -13.99 5.05
C PRO A 181 14.40 -12.76 5.80
N TRP A 182 13.50 -11.90 6.26
CA TRP A 182 13.79 -10.66 6.99
C TRP A 182 13.61 -10.78 8.50
N ASP A 183 13.34 -11.95 9.08
CA ASP A 183 13.17 -12.12 10.54
C ASP A 183 14.45 -11.78 11.33
N HIS A 184 15.61 -11.79 10.67
CA HIS A 184 16.89 -11.37 11.25
C HIS A 184 17.08 -9.84 11.30
N LEU A 185 16.10 -9.07 10.79
CA LEU A 185 16.05 -7.62 10.83
C LEU A 185 14.91 -7.20 11.76
N SER A 186 15.10 -6.10 12.49
CA SER A 186 14.07 -5.53 13.34
C SER A 186 13.89 -4.05 13.05
N PRO A 187 12.67 -3.61 12.66
CA PRO A 187 12.33 -2.20 12.62
C PRO A 187 11.78 -1.70 13.97
N GLY A 188 11.90 -2.50 15.04
CA GLY A 188 11.40 -2.18 16.39
C GLY A 188 9.96 -2.65 16.67
N ILE A 189 9.22 -3.12 15.66
CA ILE A 189 7.85 -3.64 15.83
C ILE A 189 7.85 -5.15 16.08
N ALA A 190 7.05 -5.61 17.04
CA ALA A 190 6.95 -7.02 17.37
C ALA A 190 6.22 -7.81 16.24
N LYS A 191 6.73 -9.00 15.89
CA LYS A 191 6.13 -9.88 14.87
C LYS A 191 4.72 -10.33 15.27
N ASP A 192 4.51 -10.62 16.56
CA ASP A 192 3.20 -11.00 17.09
C ASP A 192 2.19 -9.86 17.03
N PHE A 193 2.63 -8.62 17.26
CA PHE A 193 1.79 -7.44 17.08
C PHE A 193 1.35 -7.31 15.62
N LEU A 194 2.27 -7.42 14.66
CA LEU A 194 1.92 -7.41 13.22
C LEU A 194 0.89 -8.50 12.87
N TRP A 195 0.98 -9.67 13.51
CA TRP A 195 0.02 -10.75 13.30
C TRP A 195 -1.35 -10.42 13.87
N GLN A 196 -1.42 -9.80 15.06
CA GLN A 196 -2.68 -9.32 15.62
C GLN A 196 -3.31 -8.24 14.73
N GLU A 197 -2.51 -7.30 14.22
CA GLU A 197 -2.97 -6.28 13.27
C GLU A 197 -3.48 -6.89 11.97
N TYR A 198 -2.84 -7.94 11.48
CA TYR A 198 -3.33 -8.70 10.32
C TYR A 198 -4.74 -9.26 10.58
N GLN A 199 -4.93 -9.91 11.71
CA GLN A 199 -6.23 -10.48 12.08
C GLN A 199 -7.31 -9.40 12.27
N ARG A 200 -6.97 -8.25 12.87
CA ARG A 200 -7.86 -7.09 12.98
C ARG A 200 -8.23 -6.54 11.61
N ALA A 201 -7.26 -6.37 10.72
CA ALA A 201 -7.49 -5.88 9.37
C ALA A 201 -8.44 -6.78 8.58
N LEU A 202 -8.32 -8.10 8.71
CA LEU A 202 -9.26 -9.06 8.09
C LEU A 202 -10.70 -8.94 8.63
N ARG A 203 -10.89 -8.38 9.83
CA ARG A 203 -12.21 -8.08 10.41
C ARG A 203 -12.68 -6.64 10.16
N GLY A 204 -11.89 -5.83 9.45
CA GLY A 204 -12.17 -4.41 9.24
C GLY A 204 -12.03 -3.55 10.51
N GLU A 205 -11.32 -4.05 11.53
CA GLU A 205 -11.09 -3.35 12.78
C GLU A 205 -9.89 -2.41 12.68
N ALA A 206 -10.09 -1.14 13.02
CA ALA A 206 -9.01 -0.17 13.08
C ALA A 206 -8.33 -0.18 14.46
N THR A 207 -7.00 -0.08 14.47
CA THR A 207 -6.22 0.18 15.68
C THR A 207 -6.23 1.68 15.98
N VAL A 208 -6.44 2.03 17.25
CA VAL A 208 -6.47 3.42 17.69
C VAL A 208 -5.08 4.05 17.67
N ASP A 209 -5.04 5.38 17.59
CA ASP A 209 -3.80 6.14 17.66
C ASP A 209 -3.23 6.08 19.08
N CYS A 210 -2.04 5.48 19.22
CA CYS A 210 -1.40 5.30 20.52
C CYS A 210 -0.86 6.59 21.16
N SER A 211 -0.76 7.68 20.38
CA SER A 211 -0.38 8.99 20.89
C SER A 211 -1.58 9.79 21.43
N MET A 212 -2.80 9.39 21.09
CA MET A 212 -4.02 10.14 21.41
C MET A 212 -4.94 9.38 22.37
N VAL A 213 -4.92 8.04 22.35
CA VAL A 213 -5.90 7.22 23.07
C VAL A 213 -5.22 6.32 24.09
N SER A 214 -4.49 5.30 23.65
CA SER A 214 -3.83 4.33 24.54
C SER A 214 -2.77 3.52 23.81
N CYS A 215 -1.76 3.06 24.54
CA CYS A 215 -0.68 2.25 23.96
C CYS A 215 -1.20 0.97 23.30
N SER A 216 -0.90 0.78 22.02
CA SER A 216 -1.26 -0.44 21.25
C SER A 216 -0.29 -1.61 21.46
N GLN A 217 0.73 -1.46 22.31
CA GLN A 217 1.73 -2.49 22.63
C GLN A 217 2.48 -3.04 21.41
N CYS A 218 2.84 -2.17 20.47
CA CYS A 218 3.55 -2.55 19.24
C CYS A 218 5.03 -2.94 19.44
N GLY A 219 5.61 -2.63 20.61
CA GLY A 219 7.00 -2.92 20.97
C GLY A 219 8.02 -1.85 20.56
N VAL A 220 7.64 -0.83 19.78
CA VAL A 220 8.58 0.17 19.24
C VAL A 220 9.26 1.00 20.33
N CYS A 221 8.49 1.62 21.23
CA CYS A 221 9.03 2.48 22.29
C CYS A 221 10.05 1.77 23.20
N PRO A 222 9.76 0.59 23.77
CA PRO A 222 10.74 -0.12 24.61
C PRO A 222 11.93 -0.66 23.79
N THR A 223 11.72 -1.16 22.57
CA THR A 223 12.80 -1.73 21.75
C THR A 223 13.82 -0.67 21.31
N LEU A 224 13.35 0.55 21.04
CA LEU A 224 14.20 1.64 20.55
C LEU A 224 14.58 2.64 21.65
N GLU A 225 14.25 2.35 22.91
CA GLU A 225 14.48 3.23 24.07
C GLU A 225 13.98 4.67 23.84
N LEU A 226 12.83 4.80 23.16
CA LEU A 226 12.30 6.11 22.77
C LEU A 226 11.54 6.74 23.93
N PRO A 227 11.90 7.99 24.33
CA PRO A 227 11.07 8.74 25.26
C PRO A 227 9.74 9.08 24.57
N ILE A 228 8.62 8.77 25.23
CA ILE A 228 7.29 9.17 24.76
C ILE A 228 7.18 10.68 24.98
N ARG A 229 7.27 11.46 23.89
CA ARG A 229 7.02 12.90 23.92
C ARG A 229 5.65 13.17 23.33
N LEU A 230 4.69 13.48 24.19
CA LEU A 230 3.36 13.83 23.74
C LEU A 230 3.31 15.29 23.30
N ARG A 231 2.43 15.55 22.34
CA ARG A 231 2.19 16.90 21.83
C ARG A 231 1.34 17.66 22.84
N GLY A 232 1.98 18.30 23.81
CA GLY A 232 1.32 19.04 24.91
C GLY A 232 2.18 19.13 26.18
N GLY A 233 3.11 18.19 26.36
CA GLY A 233 3.92 18.04 27.58
C GLY A 233 3.62 16.71 28.29
N ASP A 234 4.28 16.46 29.42
CA ASP A 234 4.12 15.23 30.20
C ASP A 234 2.78 15.16 30.97
N GLU A 235 2.01 16.26 31.00
CA GLU A 235 0.72 16.35 31.71
C GLU A 235 -0.41 15.57 31.00
N ASP A 236 -0.28 15.30 29.70
CA ASP A 236 -1.26 14.57 28.89
C ASP A 236 -0.87 13.09 28.67
N ALA A 237 0.09 12.56 29.45
CA ALA A 237 0.53 11.17 29.35
C ALA A 237 -0.58 10.18 29.68
N PRO A 238 -1.01 9.31 28.74
CA PRO A 238 -1.89 8.20 29.11
C PRO A 238 -1.13 7.33 30.11
N GLU A 239 -1.77 6.99 31.23
CA GLU A 239 -1.19 6.12 32.25
C GLU A 239 -0.68 4.84 31.57
N ALA A 240 0.58 4.48 31.84
CA ALA A 240 1.19 3.29 31.27
C ALA A 240 0.40 2.05 31.69
N VAL A 241 -0.41 1.50 30.79
CA VAL A 241 -1.14 0.26 31.04
C VAL A 241 -0.21 -0.93 30.82
N GLY A 242 0.27 -1.49 31.92
CA GLY A 242 0.88 -2.82 31.98
C GLY A 242 2.37 -2.81 32.26
N GLN A 243 2.74 -3.24 33.47
CA GLN A 243 4.06 -3.82 33.70
C GLN A 243 4.16 -5.11 32.87
N ILE A 244 5.23 -5.21 32.09
CA ILE A 244 5.65 -6.48 31.50
C ILE A 244 6.35 -7.22 32.63
N ASP A 245 5.68 -8.24 33.19
CA ASP A 245 6.35 -9.33 33.91
C ASP A 245 7.01 -10.30 32.92
#